data_AF-A0A380DQS7-F1
#
_entry.id   AF-A0A380DQS7-F1
#
_cell.length_a   1.000
_cell.length_b   1.000
_cell.length_c   1.000
_cell.angle_alpha   90.00
_cell.angle_beta   90.00
_cell.angle_gamma   90.00
#
_symmetry.space_group_name_H-M   'P 1'
#
loop_
_entity.id
_entity.type
_entity.pdbx_description
1 polymer ?
#
loop_
_entity_poly.entity_id
_entity_poly.type
_entity_poly.pdbx_seq_one_letter_code
_entity_poly.pdbx_strand_id
1 'polypeptide(L)' 'MISFENDYLEGAHEKVLKRLVDTNLVQASGYGFDQFTAQAIEKIKDTIDCPNATIRFLVGGTQTIRLLLIQC' A
#
# COMPACT_ATOMS: atom_id res chain seq x y z
N MET A 1 -16.33 5.76 23.77
CA MET A 1 -16.95 4.42 23.66
C MET A 1 -16.18 3.67 22.59
N ILE A 2 -15.77 2.43 22.84
CA ILE A 2 -15.06 1.62 21.84
C ILE A 2 -16.13 1.01 20.91
N SER A 3 -15.99 1.20 19.61
CA SER A 3 -16.85 0.54 18.61
C SER A 3 -16.25 -0.81 18.19
N PHE A 4 -17.11 -1.80 17.97
CA PHE A 4 -16.73 -3.17 17.58
C PHE A 4 -17.35 -3.59 16.24
N GLU A 5 -17.76 -2.63 15.40
CA GLU A 5 -18.47 -2.93 14.15
C GLU A 5 -17.58 -3.56 13.07
N ASN A 6 -16.35 -3.05 12.90
CA ASN A 6 -15.33 -3.59 11.99
C ASN A 6 -13.93 -3.06 12.34
N ASP A 7 -12.92 -3.50 11.60
CA ASP A 7 -11.49 -3.21 11.82
C ASP A 7 -10.95 -2.02 11.00
N TYR A 8 -11.78 -1.36 10.18
CA TYR A 8 -11.46 -0.16 9.41
C TYR A 8 -12.31 1.05 9.82
N LEU A 9 -12.73 1.08 11.10
CA LEU A 9 -13.47 2.20 11.69
C LEU A 9 -12.61 3.43 11.97
N GLU A 10 -11.34 3.19 12.27
CA GLU A 10 -10.36 4.25 12.49
C GLU A 10 -9.62 4.57 11.19
N GLY A 11 -8.90 5.70 11.18
CA GLY A 11 -8.06 6.09 10.06
C GLY A 11 -6.81 5.21 9.91
N ALA A 12 -5.63 5.83 9.85
CA ALA A 12 -4.37 5.12 9.73
C ALA A 12 -3.55 5.19 11.03
N HIS A 13 -2.66 4.21 11.23
CA HIS A 13 -1.69 4.23 12.32
C HIS A 13 -0.85 5.54 12.26
N GLU A 14 -0.57 6.15 13.42
CA GLU A 14 0.12 7.45 13.55
C GLU A 14 1.42 7.58 12.72
N LYS A 15 2.26 6.53 12.68
CA LYS A 15 3.48 6.47 11.85
C LYS A 15 3.21 6.63 10.35
N VAL A 16 2.10 6.11 9.84
CA VAL A 16 1.68 6.30 8.44
C VAL A 16 1.30 7.76 8.20
N LEU A 17 0.47 8.33 9.09
CA LEU A 17 0.05 9.74 9.01
C LEU A 17 1.25 10.68 9.09
N LYS A 18 2.17 10.44 10.03
CA LYS A 18 3.41 11.20 10.16
C LYS A 18 4.24 11.13 8.88
N ARG A 19 4.38 9.93 8.29
CA ARG A 19 5.17 9.78 7.08
C ARG A 19 4.57 10.56 5.91
N LEU A 20 3.25 10.54 5.76
CA LEU A 20 2.55 11.34 4.75
C LEU A 20 2.81 12.83 4.91
N VAL A 21 2.72 13.35 6.15
CA VAL A 21 3.03 14.76 6.45
C VAL A 21 4.49 15.09 6.14
N ASP A 22 5.43 14.25 6.61
CA ASP A 22 6.86 14.46 6.41
C ASP A 22 7.25 14.45 4.92
N THR A 23 6.47 13.79 4.05
CA THR A 23 6.73 13.71 2.60
C THR A 23 5.82 14.60 1.76
N ASN A 24 4.92 15.39 2.35
CA ASN A 24 3.83 16.05 1.63
C ASN A 24 4.30 17.00 0.50
N LEU A 25 5.48 17.62 0.65
CA LEU A 25 6.05 18.53 -0.34
C LEU A 25 7.12 17.88 -1.23
N VAL A 26 7.38 16.58 -1.06
CA VAL A 26 8.30 15.83 -1.91
C VAL A 26 7.59 15.49 -3.22
N GLN A 27 8.11 16.01 -4.32
CA GLN A 27 7.60 15.65 -5.65
C GLN A 27 8.01 14.21 -5.99
N ALA A 28 7.04 13.43 -6.44
CA ALA A 28 7.20 12.02 -6.77
C ALA A 28 6.47 11.68 -8.08
N SER A 29 7.04 10.76 -8.85
CA SER A 29 6.42 10.26 -10.08
C SER A 29 5.08 9.59 -9.81
N GLY A 30 4.09 9.79 -10.68
CA GLY A 30 2.78 9.15 -10.53
C GLY A 30 2.78 7.65 -10.88
N TYR A 31 1.60 7.03 -10.77
CA TYR A 31 1.30 5.69 -11.26
C TYR A 31 2.20 4.55 -10.73
N GLY A 32 2.74 4.71 -9.51
CA GLY A 32 3.58 3.70 -8.86
C GLY A 32 5.03 3.65 -9.35
N PHE A 33 5.49 4.68 -10.07
CA PHE A 33 6.86 4.79 -10.54
C PHE A 33 7.76 5.62 -9.61
N ASP A 34 7.32 5.89 -8.39
CA ASP A 34 8.07 6.67 -7.40
C ASP A 34 8.97 5.82 -6.50
N GLN A 35 9.85 6.52 -5.79
CA GLN A 35 10.80 5.94 -4.84
C GLN A 35 10.14 5.24 -3.63
N PHE A 36 8.98 5.70 -3.16
CA PHE A 36 8.30 5.08 -2.01
C PHE A 36 7.70 3.75 -2.42
N THR A 37 7.08 3.69 -3.60
CA THR A 37 6.58 2.47 -4.21
C THR A 37 7.71 1.45 -4.40
N ALA A 38 8.85 1.86 -4.98
CA ALA A 38 10.01 0.98 -5.16
C ALA A 38 10.55 0.43 -3.83
N GLN A 39 10.70 1.29 -2.81
CA GLN A 39 11.15 0.87 -1.48
C GLN A 39 10.18 -0.10 -0.80
N ALA A 40 8.87 0.09 -0.97
CA ALA A 40 7.86 -0.81 -0.42
C ALA A 40 7.89 -2.19 -1.09
N ILE A 41 8.06 -2.23 -2.42
CA ILE A 41 8.20 -3.49 -3.19
C ILE A 41 9.38 -4.32 -2.67
N GLU A 42 10.54 -3.70 -2.50
CA GLU A 42 11.73 -4.41 -2.04
C GLU A 42 11.57 -4.94 -0.61
N LYS A 43 10.99 -4.14 0.29
CA LYS A 43 10.68 -4.59 1.65
C LYS A 43 9.71 -5.77 1.69
N ILE A 44 8.69 -5.76 0.83
CA ILE A 44 7.73 -6.86 0.77
C ILE A 44 8.41 -8.12 0.23
N LYS A 45 9.18 -8.02 -0.87
CA LYS A 45 9.93 -9.15 -1.43
C LYS A 45 10.85 -9.82 -0.42
N ASP A 46 11.56 -9.02 0.37
CA ASP A 46 12.41 -9.48 1.46
C ASP A 46 11.59 -10.15 2.57
N THR A 47 10.48 -9.54 2.98
CA THR A 47 9.60 -10.09 4.03
C THR A 47 8.95 -11.42 3.65
N ILE A 48 8.64 -11.62 2.36
CA ILE A 48 8.01 -12.85 1.87
C ILE A 48 9.01 -13.88 1.32
N ASP A 49 10.32 -13.59 1.39
CA ASP A 49 11.42 -14.41 0.84
C ASP A 49 11.20 -14.82 -0.63
N CYS A 50 10.73 -13.88 -1.44
CA CYS A 50 10.46 -14.11 -2.86
C CYS A 50 10.96 -12.93 -3.70
N PRO A 51 12.27 -12.89 -4.03
CA PRO A 51 12.88 -11.74 -4.72
C PRO A 51 12.32 -11.51 -6.13
N ASN A 52 11.78 -12.56 -6.75
CA ASN A 52 11.20 -12.53 -8.10
C ASN A 52 9.69 -12.24 -8.10
N ALA A 53 9.08 -11.99 -6.94
CA ALA A 53 7.65 -11.68 -6.86
C ALA A 53 7.31 -10.41 -7.64
N THR A 54 6.23 -10.47 -8.42
CA THR A 54 5.62 -9.28 -9.03
C THR A 54 4.66 -8.65 -8.03
N ILE A 55 4.93 -7.39 -7.66
CA ILE A 55 4.13 -6.65 -6.67
C ILE A 55 3.49 -5.46 -7.36
N ARG A 56 2.18 -5.29 -7.17
CA ARG A 56 1.39 -4.15 -7.68
C ARG A 56 0.49 -3.64 -6.57
N PHE A 57 0.48 -2.32 -6.36
CA PHE A 57 -0.39 -1.69 -5.36
C PHE A 57 -1.73 -1.30 -5.97
N LEU A 58 -2.79 -1.50 -5.20
CA LEU A 58 -4.17 -1.16 -5.54
C LEU A 58 -4.83 -0.47 -4.34
N VAL A 59 -5.91 0.26 -4.59
CA VAL A 59 -6.53 1.14 -3.57
C VAL A 59 -7.37 0.34 -2.55
N GLY A 60 -7.87 -0.84 -2.92
CA GLY A 60 -8.70 -1.63 -2.02
C GLY A 60 -8.88 -3.08 -2.42
N GLY A 61 -9.40 -3.88 -1.49
CA GLY A 61 -9.58 -5.33 -1.65
C GLY A 61 -10.50 -5.69 -2.81
N THR A 62 -11.65 -5.01 -2.96
CA THR A 62 -12.60 -5.28 -4.05
C THR A 62 -11.99 -5.10 -5.44
N GLN A 63 -11.17 -4.05 -5.62
CA GLN A 63 -10.47 -3.82 -6.89
C GLN A 63 -9.43 -4.92 -7.16
N THR A 64 -8.72 -5.34 -6.13
CA THR A 64 -7.72 -6.42 -6.19
C THR A 64 -8.34 -7.73 -6.62
N ILE A 65 -9.45 -8.13 -5.97
CA ILE A 65 -10.18 -9.35 -6.31
C ILE A 65 -10.69 -9.28 -7.74
N ARG A 66 -11.31 -8.16 -8.13
CA ARG A 66 -11.83 -8.00 -9.49
C ARG A 66 -10.73 -8.11 -10.54
N LEU A 67 -9.60 -7.43 -10.35
CA LEU A 67 -8.47 -7.47 -11.30
C LEU A 67 -7.89 -8.87 -11.44
N LEU A 68 -7.73 -9.59 -10.34
CA LEU A 68 -7.26 -10.97 -10.35
C LEU A 68 -8.19 -11.90 -11.16
N LEU A 69 -9.51 -11.67 -11.09
CA LEU A 69 -10.49 -12.49 -11.80
C LEU A 69 -10.61 -12.18 -13.30
N ILE A 70 -10.30 -10.96 -13.73
CA ILE A 70 -10.47 -10.53 -15.14
C ILE A 70 -9.18 -10.52 -15.94
N GLN A 71 -8.02 -10.70 -15.30
CA GLN A 71 -6.75 -10.95 -15.98
C GLN A 71 -6.63 -12.44 -16.34
N CYS A 72 -7.26 -12.82 -17.46
CA CYS A 72 -6.92 -14.03 -18.21
C CYS A 72 -5.86 -13.71 -19.27
#